data_AF-A0A918PC89-F1
#
_entry.id   AF-A0A918PC89-F1
#
_cell.length_a   1.000
_cell.length_b   1.000
_cell.length_c   1.000
_cell.angle_alpha   90.00
_cell.angle_beta   90.00
_cell.angle_gamma   90.00
#
_symmetry.space_group_name_H-M   'P 1'
#
loop_
_entity.id
_entity.type
_entity.pdbx_description
1 polymer ?
#
loop_
_entity_poly.entity_id
_entity_poly.type
_entity_poly.pdbx_seq_one_letter_code
_entity_poly.pdbx_strand_id
1 'polypeptide(L)'
;MPTRTTRASASPLFVPRKTDRRTARAARDQFAAAQDKARHAAPPEARRTETGTDPELRAGYPATGRPGPASARGGRLKLPAHRMTTATASGAYPFLAEGGLGAQGIYVGRDVHAEAAFTYDPFALYGRLDGFTNPNILLAGIIGMGKSALAKSLAVRAVAFGYRIYVPCDPRGEWTVVAQALGGQTIALGPGLPGRLNPLDAPARPFGVSENDWAGEVRKRRLLLLGSLAKTVLRRDLRPMEHTALDVALDQAVVRAEAAGTTPLLGDVAYVLGSPERLDAALGDLSGRLGGAAEDLAHALRRLVHGDLAGMFDAPSTVAFDPAAPMLSIDLSRLGGAGDDTALVLAMTCASAWMESALADPAGGRRWVIYDEAWRVMRHVALLERMQSQWKLTEDSASPT
;
A
#
# COMPACT_ATOMS: atom_id res chain seq x y z
N MET A 1 -29.81 -7.58 0.64
CA MET A 1 -30.28 -7.94 2.00
C MET A 1 -30.21 -9.45 2.16
N PRO A 2 -29.66 -10.01 3.26
CA PRO A 2 -29.55 -11.45 3.42
C PRO A 2 -30.94 -12.06 3.63
N THR A 3 -31.30 -13.00 2.76
CA THR A 3 -32.55 -13.75 2.78
C THR A 3 -32.59 -14.68 3.99
N ARG A 4 -33.32 -14.26 5.04
CA ARG A 4 -33.63 -15.15 6.18
C ARG A 4 -34.52 -16.29 5.68
N THR A 5 -33.96 -17.49 5.55
CA THR A 5 -34.75 -18.72 5.48
C THR A 5 -35.50 -18.86 6.81
N THR A 6 -36.77 -18.47 6.84
CA THR A 6 -37.66 -18.71 7.97
C THR A 6 -37.96 -20.21 8.04
N ARG A 7 -37.28 -20.92 8.94
CA ARG A 7 -37.71 -22.26 9.36
C ARG A 7 -38.78 -22.09 10.43
N ALA A 8 -39.95 -22.69 10.22
CA ALA A 8 -40.91 -22.88 11.30
C ALA A 8 -40.27 -23.76 12.38
N SER A 9 -40.24 -23.29 13.62
CA SER A 9 -39.80 -24.08 14.77
C SER A 9 -40.80 -23.93 15.91
N ALA A 10 -41.23 -25.05 16.50
CA ALA A 10 -42.06 -25.05 17.70
C ALA A 10 -41.17 -25.27 18.94
N SER A 11 -41.27 -24.36 19.92
CA SER A 11 -40.61 -24.47 21.23
C SER A 11 -41.67 -24.60 22.33
N PRO A 12 -41.44 -25.41 23.38
CA PRO A 12 -42.43 -25.57 24.44
C PRO A 12 -42.54 -24.26 25.22
N LEU A 13 -43.75 -23.75 25.37
CA LEU A 13 -44.03 -22.67 26.32
C LEU A 13 -43.93 -23.23 27.75
N PHE A 14 -43.35 -22.43 28.64
CA PHE A 14 -43.19 -22.76 30.06
C PHE A 14 -44.55 -23.11 30.70
N VAL A 15 -44.64 -24.29 31.33
CA VAL A 15 -45.84 -24.73 32.07
C VAL A 15 -45.56 -24.57 33.57
N PRO A 16 -46.25 -23.66 34.29
CA PRO A 16 -46.01 -23.44 35.71
C PRO A 16 -46.31 -24.68 36.56
N ARG A 17 -45.52 -24.95 37.60
CA ARG A 17 -45.62 -26.14 38.47
C ARG A 17 -46.99 -26.38 39.14
N LYS A 18 -47.89 -25.39 39.18
CA LYS A 18 -49.23 -25.46 39.80
C LYS A 18 -50.38 -25.55 38.78
N THR A 19 -50.14 -26.08 37.59
CA THR A 19 -51.24 -26.32 36.62
C THR A 19 -51.88 -27.68 36.83
N ASP A 20 -53.21 -27.73 36.69
CA ASP A 20 -53.98 -28.97 36.73
C ASP A 20 -53.51 -29.95 35.63
N ARG A 21 -53.60 -31.26 35.88
CA ARG A 21 -53.13 -32.33 34.97
C ARG A 21 -53.74 -32.21 33.58
N ARG A 22 -54.99 -31.72 33.49
CA ARG A 22 -55.71 -31.56 32.22
C ARG A 22 -55.09 -30.48 31.34
N THR A 23 -54.68 -29.34 31.91
CA THR A 23 -54.06 -28.24 31.16
C THR A 23 -52.62 -28.59 30.75
N ALA A 24 -51.88 -29.30 31.61
CA ALA A 24 -50.55 -29.79 31.27
C ALA A 24 -50.57 -30.80 30.11
N ARG A 25 -51.59 -31.67 30.03
CA ARG A 25 -51.77 -32.60 28.92
C ARG A 25 -52.14 -31.88 27.62
N ALA A 26 -53.09 -30.95 27.68
CA ALA A 26 -53.48 -30.15 26.51
C ALA A 26 -52.30 -29.34 25.91
N ALA A 27 -51.44 -28.77 26.76
CA ALA A 27 -50.26 -28.05 26.30
C ALA A 27 -49.24 -28.96 25.60
N ARG A 28 -49.08 -30.22 26.07
CA ARG A 28 -48.22 -31.22 25.40
C ARG A 28 -48.77 -31.64 24.05
N ASP A 29 -50.07 -31.87 23.96
CA ASP A 29 -50.73 -32.30 22.72
C ASP A 29 -50.67 -31.17 21.67
N GLN A 30 -50.90 -29.91 22.08
CA GLN A 30 -50.73 -28.74 21.20
C GLN A 30 -49.28 -28.57 20.72
N PHE A 31 -48.31 -28.82 21.60
CA PHE A 31 -46.90 -28.74 21.23
C PHE A 31 -46.50 -29.82 20.22
N ALA A 32 -46.97 -31.06 20.40
CA ALA A 32 -46.76 -32.14 19.46
C ALA A 32 -47.34 -31.81 18.07
N ALA A 33 -48.58 -31.29 18.03
CA ALA A 33 -49.22 -30.86 16.79
C ALA A 33 -48.47 -29.70 16.09
N ALA A 34 -47.95 -28.74 16.86
CA ALA A 34 -47.15 -27.64 16.33
C ALA A 34 -45.81 -28.11 15.76
N GLN A 35 -45.17 -29.12 16.37
CA GLN A 35 -43.95 -29.73 15.83
C GLN A 35 -44.21 -30.45 14.51
N ASP A 36 -45.29 -31.23 14.41
CA ASP A 36 -45.62 -31.93 13.17
C ASP A 36 -45.96 -30.95 12.05
N LYS A 37 -46.71 -29.87 12.35
CA LYS A 37 -46.99 -28.80 11.39
C LYS A 37 -45.71 -28.10 10.90
N ALA A 38 -44.75 -27.87 11.78
CA ALA A 38 -43.46 -27.27 11.41
C ALA A 38 -42.58 -28.22 10.58
N ARG A 39 -42.67 -29.54 10.80
CA ARG A 39 -41.94 -30.56 10.03
C ARG A 39 -42.44 -30.70 8.60
N HIS A 40 -43.74 -30.49 8.38
CA HIS A 40 -44.38 -30.65 7.07
C HIS A 40 -44.60 -29.34 6.30
N ALA A 41 -44.13 -28.20 6.82
CA ALA A 41 -44.16 -26.94 6.10
C ALA A 41 -43.16 -26.96 4.93
N ALA A 42 -43.67 -26.87 3.70
CA ALA A 42 -42.83 -26.78 2.50
C ALA A 42 -42.00 -25.48 2.51
N PRO A 43 -40.71 -25.52 2.12
CA PRO A 43 -39.93 -24.31 1.94
C PRO A 43 -40.50 -23.48 0.76
N PRO A 44 -40.43 -22.14 0.82
CA PRO A 44 -40.91 -21.31 -0.28
C PRO A 44 -40.09 -21.56 -1.56
N GLU A 45 -40.75 -21.51 -2.73
CA GLU A 45 -40.11 -21.64 -4.03
C GLU A 45 -39.00 -20.59 -4.19
N ALA A 46 -37.77 -21.05 -4.38
CA ALA A 46 -36.62 -20.19 -4.65
C ALA A 46 -36.77 -19.58 -6.06
N ARG A 47 -36.96 -18.26 -6.12
CA ARG A 47 -37.03 -17.51 -7.38
C ARG A 47 -35.63 -17.39 -8.02
N ARG A 48 -35.57 -17.83 -9.28
CA ARG A 48 -34.63 -17.54 -10.39
C ARG A 48 -33.34 -16.77 -10.06
N THR A 49 -32.22 -17.44 -10.31
CA THR A 49 -30.87 -16.89 -10.50
C THR A 49 -30.84 -15.78 -11.55
N GLU A 50 -30.40 -14.58 -11.15
CA GLU A 50 -30.04 -13.49 -12.06
C GLU A 50 -28.80 -13.88 -12.88
N THR A 51 -28.93 -13.71 -14.20
CA THR A 51 -27.89 -13.95 -15.21
C THR A 51 -27.01 -12.71 -15.37
N GLY A 52 -26.07 -12.51 -14.45
CA GLY A 52 -25.10 -11.42 -14.57
C GLY A 52 -23.90 -11.65 -13.67
N THR A 53 -22.89 -12.36 -14.17
CA THR A 53 -21.47 -12.25 -13.74
C THR A 53 -20.62 -13.20 -14.58
N ASP A 54 -19.45 -12.67 -14.97
CA ASP A 54 -18.41 -13.27 -15.80
C ASP A 54 -18.11 -14.75 -15.45
N PRO A 55 -18.10 -15.68 -16.43
CA PRO A 55 -17.83 -17.10 -16.17
C PRO A 55 -16.47 -17.38 -15.52
N GLU A 56 -15.47 -16.52 -15.67
CA GLU A 56 -14.12 -16.70 -15.08
C GLU A 56 -14.04 -16.28 -13.61
N LEU A 57 -14.98 -15.45 -13.13
CA LEU A 57 -15.04 -14.96 -11.74
C LEU A 57 -16.05 -15.73 -10.88
N ARG A 58 -16.59 -16.84 -11.39
CA ARG A 58 -17.45 -17.70 -10.60
C ARG A 58 -16.64 -18.30 -9.46
N ALA A 59 -17.11 -18.11 -8.22
CA ALA A 59 -16.63 -18.87 -7.08
C ALA A 59 -16.72 -20.36 -7.44
N GLY A 60 -15.59 -21.00 -7.76
CA GLY A 60 -15.53 -22.40 -8.18
C GLY A 60 -16.01 -23.40 -7.12
N TYR A 61 -16.26 -22.90 -5.90
CA TYR A 61 -16.79 -23.66 -4.79
C TYR A 61 -18.01 -22.96 -4.19
N PRO A 62 -19.00 -23.73 -3.70
CA PRO A 62 -20.13 -23.17 -2.98
C PRO A 62 -19.66 -22.46 -1.70
N ALA A 63 -20.48 -21.55 -1.16
CA ALA A 63 -20.21 -20.84 0.11
C ALA A 63 -19.93 -21.77 1.31
N THR A 64 -20.23 -23.06 1.17
CA THR A 64 -19.93 -24.11 2.15
C THR A 64 -18.48 -24.60 2.10
N GLY A 65 -17.68 -24.21 1.10
CA GLY A 65 -16.26 -24.58 0.95
C GLY A 65 -15.98 -25.67 -0.08
N ARG A 66 -14.68 -25.93 -0.29
CA ARG A 66 -14.10 -26.88 -1.28
C ARG A 66 -14.44 -28.34 -0.94
N PRO A 67 -14.53 -29.30 -1.87
CA PRO A 67 -14.51 -30.73 -1.54
C PRO A 67 -13.16 -31.16 -0.96
N GLY A 68 -13.13 -31.87 0.17
CA GLY A 68 -11.94 -32.59 0.63
C GLY A 68 -11.75 -32.67 2.16
N PRO A 69 -10.75 -33.43 2.63
CA PRO A 69 -10.25 -33.34 4.00
C PRO A 69 -9.85 -31.89 4.32
N ALA A 70 -10.10 -31.43 5.55
CA ALA A 70 -9.84 -30.04 5.99
C ALA A 70 -10.61 -28.92 5.24
N SER A 71 -11.67 -29.27 4.49
CA SER A 71 -12.42 -28.30 3.69
C SER A 71 -13.42 -27.40 4.44
N ALA A 72 -13.56 -27.59 5.76
CA ALA A 72 -14.63 -27.03 6.57
C ALA A 72 -16.06 -27.35 6.07
N ARG A 73 -16.23 -28.23 5.06
CA ARG A 73 -17.55 -28.74 4.68
C ARG A 73 -18.11 -29.63 5.79
N GLY A 74 -19.25 -29.23 6.35
CA GLY A 74 -20.09 -30.13 7.15
C GLY A 74 -20.17 -29.87 8.64
N GLY A 75 -19.75 -28.71 9.15
CA GLY A 75 -19.92 -28.37 10.55
C GLY A 75 -20.95 -27.28 10.79
N ARG A 76 -22.26 -27.58 10.86
CA ARG A 76 -23.06 -26.82 11.82
C ARG A 76 -22.42 -27.12 13.16
N LEU A 77 -21.83 -26.13 13.81
CA LEU A 77 -21.27 -26.27 15.14
C LEU A 77 -22.41 -26.79 16.05
N LYS A 78 -22.45 -28.11 16.29
CA LYS A 78 -23.43 -28.74 17.17
C LYS A 78 -22.94 -28.49 18.59
N LEU A 79 -23.16 -27.28 19.07
CA LEU A 79 -22.91 -26.96 20.46
C LEU A 79 -23.96 -27.66 21.34
N PRO A 80 -23.55 -28.31 22.44
CA PRO A 80 -24.48 -28.82 23.44
C PRO A 80 -25.42 -27.70 23.92
N ALA A 81 -26.69 -28.02 24.16
CA ALA A 81 -27.59 -27.08 24.79
C ALA A 81 -27.15 -26.83 26.24
N HIS A 82 -26.67 -25.62 26.53
CA HIS A 82 -26.38 -25.21 27.91
C HIS A 82 -27.69 -25.06 28.68
N ARG A 83 -27.81 -25.80 29.79
CA ARG A 83 -28.88 -25.59 30.78
C ARG A 83 -28.31 -24.82 31.96
N MET A 84 -28.96 -23.72 32.32
CA MET A 84 -28.62 -22.92 33.49
C MET A 84 -29.89 -22.39 34.15
N THR A 85 -29.82 -22.05 35.44
CA THR A 85 -30.94 -21.42 36.14
C THR A 85 -31.10 -19.97 35.67
N THR A 86 -32.31 -19.39 35.78
CA THR A 86 -32.54 -17.98 35.43
C THR A 86 -31.66 -17.03 36.24
N ALA A 87 -31.33 -17.37 37.50
CA ALA A 87 -30.43 -16.58 38.34
C ALA A 87 -28.97 -16.60 37.85
N THR A 88 -28.50 -17.72 37.32
CA THR A 88 -27.17 -17.83 36.69
C THR A 88 -27.18 -17.14 35.32
N ALA A 89 -28.24 -17.31 34.54
CA ALA A 89 -28.41 -16.69 33.24
C ALA A 89 -28.47 -15.16 33.32
N SER A 90 -29.12 -14.60 34.35
CA SER A 90 -29.20 -13.16 34.54
C SER A 90 -27.85 -12.50 34.82
N GLY A 91 -26.87 -13.26 35.31
CA GLY A 91 -25.49 -12.80 35.48
C GLY A 91 -24.58 -13.09 34.28
N ALA A 92 -25.06 -13.82 33.27
CA ALA A 92 -24.27 -14.12 32.08
C ALA A 92 -24.28 -12.92 31.13
N TYR A 93 -23.10 -12.33 30.90
CA TYR A 93 -22.91 -11.27 29.90
C TYR A 93 -22.10 -11.83 28.72
N PRO A 94 -22.75 -12.31 27.64
CA PRO A 94 -22.04 -12.95 26.53
C PRO A 94 -21.30 -11.95 25.61
N PHE A 95 -21.41 -10.65 25.86
CA PHE A 95 -20.82 -9.58 25.05
C PHE A 95 -19.58 -8.95 25.72
N LEU A 96 -18.74 -9.78 26.35
CA LEU A 96 -17.52 -9.31 27.03
C LEU A 96 -16.44 -8.81 26.08
N ALA A 97 -16.51 -9.20 24.80
CA ALA A 97 -15.55 -8.79 23.80
C ALA A 97 -16.24 -8.20 22.57
N GLU A 98 -15.63 -7.15 22.03
CA GLU A 98 -16.02 -6.53 20.78
C GLU A 98 -15.86 -7.52 19.61
N GLY A 99 -16.66 -7.37 18.55
CA GLY A 99 -16.58 -8.23 17.35
C GLY A 99 -15.28 -8.09 16.54
N GLY A 100 -14.40 -7.16 16.91
CA GLY A 100 -13.17 -6.82 16.19
C GLY A 100 -13.44 -6.33 14.76
N LEU A 101 -12.40 -6.34 13.93
CA LEU A 101 -12.50 -5.97 12.50
C LEU A 101 -13.23 -7.03 11.64
N GLY A 102 -13.54 -8.18 12.22
CA GLY A 102 -14.11 -9.34 11.55
C GLY A 102 -13.06 -10.20 10.86
N ALA A 103 -13.50 -11.05 9.92
CA ALA A 103 -12.63 -12.00 9.21
C ALA A 103 -12.32 -11.59 7.76
N GLN A 104 -12.76 -10.39 7.35
CA GLN A 104 -12.52 -9.87 6.00
C GLN A 104 -11.19 -9.12 5.98
N GLY A 105 -10.28 -9.56 5.12
CA GLY A 105 -8.98 -8.92 4.89
C GLY A 105 -7.79 -9.80 5.23
N ILE A 106 -6.61 -9.18 5.29
CA ILE A 106 -5.34 -9.87 5.44
C ILE A 106 -5.12 -10.23 6.91
N TYR A 107 -4.90 -11.51 7.21
CA TYR A 107 -4.64 -11.96 8.57
C TYR A 107 -3.34 -11.37 9.12
N VAL A 108 -3.45 -10.69 10.27
CA VAL A 108 -2.33 -10.11 11.01
C VAL A 108 -1.98 -11.02 12.19
N GLY A 109 -2.98 -11.36 13.02
CA GLY A 109 -2.79 -12.13 14.25
C GLY A 109 -4.10 -12.46 14.95
N ARG A 110 -4.05 -12.73 16.25
CA ARG A 110 -5.22 -12.99 17.09
C ARG A 110 -5.47 -11.79 18.00
N ASP A 111 -6.71 -11.32 18.05
CA ASP A 111 -7.14 -10.35 19.05
C ASP A 111 -7.14 -11.04 20.42
N VAL A 112 -6.42 -10.49 21.40
CA VAL A 112 -6.25 -11.10 22.72
C VAL A 112 -7.49 -11.00 23.61
N HIS A 113 -8.40 -10.07 23.31
CA HIS A 113 -9.63 -9.86 24.07
C HIS A 113 -10.80 -10.62 23.45
N ALA A 114 -10.95 -10.51 22.14
CA ALA A 114 -12.01 -11.21 21.40
C ALA A 114 -11.68 -12.66 21.07
N GLU A 115 -10.40 -13.04 21.19
CA GLU A 115 -9.87 -14.35 20.82
C GLU A 115 -10.15 -14.73 19.35
N ALA A 116 -10.53 -13.74 18.55
CA ALA A 116 -10.90 -13.80 17.15
C ALA A 116 -9.71 -13.44 16.24
N ALA A 117 -9.86 -13.64 14.94
CA ALA A 117 -8.87 -13.21 13.96
C ALA A 117 -8.80 -11.67 13.91
N PHE A 118 -7.57 -11.15 13.99
CA PHE A 118 -7.28 -9.75 13.70
C PHE A 118 -6.82 -9.64 12.24
N THR A 119 -7.67 -9.08 11.38
CA THR A 119 -7.43 -8.90 9.95
C THR A 119 -7.42 -7.43 9.57
N TYR A 120 -6.61 -7.06 8.59
CA TYR A 120 -6.53 -5.70 8.08
C TYR A 120 -6.63 -5.69 6.55
N ASP A 121 -7.60 -4.97 6.01
CA ASP A 121 -7.67 -4.64 4.58
C ASP A 121 -8.29 -3.23 4.49
N PRO A 122 -7.53 -2.21 4.07
CA PRO A 122 -8.01 -0.84 4.09
C PRO A 122 -9.25 -0.65 3.20
N PHE A 123 -9.31 -1.32 2.05
CA PHE A 123 -10.44 -1.22 1.13
C PHE A 123 -11.70 -1.90 1.67
N ALA A 124 -11.55 -2.91 2.54
CA ALA A 124 -12.68 -3.52 3.25
C ALA A 124 -13.15 -2.71 4.48
N LEU A 125 -12.30 -1.83 5.00
CA LEU A 125 -12.57 -1.02 6.18
C LEU A 125 -13.18 0.35 5.84
N TYR A 126 -12.87 0.91 4.66
CA TYR A 126 -13.49 2.14 4.18
C TYR A 126 -15.02 2.02 4.13
N GLY A 127 -15.71 3.01 4.72
CA GLY A 127 -17.17 3.04 4.83
C GLY A 127 -17.78 2.03 5.82
N ARG A 128 -16.98 1.11 6.38
CA ARG A 128 -17.43 0.14 7.39
C ARG A 128 -17.12 0.58 8.82
N LEU A 129 -15.97 1.24 9.03
CA LEU A 129 -15.54 1.74 10.33
C LEU A 129 -15.65 3.26 10.37
N ASP A 130 -16.49 3.79 11.26
CA ASP A 130 -16.62 5.24 11.46
C ASP A 130 -15.29 5.83 11.92
N GLY A 131 -14.80 6.84 11.22
CA GLY A 131 -13.52 7.50 11.51
C GLY A 131 -12.27 6.86 10.88
N PHE A 132 -12.41 5.80 10.09
CA PHE A 132 -11.29 5.27 9.30
C PHE A 132 -11.04 6.15 8.06
N THR A 133 -10.00 6.99 8.14
CA THR A 133 -9.69 7.99 7.10
C THR A 133 -8.44 7.65 6.30
N ASN A 134 -7.45 6.99 6.92
CA ASN A 134 -6.13 6.80 6.32
C ASN A 134 -5.70 5.32 6.34
N PRO A 135 -5.20 4.75 5.23
CA PRO A 135 -4.83 3.34 5.13
C PRO A 135 -3.36 3.04 5.47
N ASN A 136 -2.61 4.05 5.93
CA ASN A 136 -1.18 3.91 6.19
C ASN A 136 -0.91 3.12 7.47
N ILE A 137 0.13 2.28 7.44
CA ILE A 137 0.57 1.44 8.56
C ILE A 137 1.96 1.89 9.02
N LEU A 138 2.12 2.13 10.32
CA LEU A 138 3.43 2.28 10.96
C LEU A 138 3.78 1.02 11.75
N LEU A 139 4.87 0.35 11.35
CA LEU A 139 5.44 -0.79 12.10
C LEU A 139 6.66 -0.33 12.90
N ALA A 140 6.52 -0.24 14.22
CA ALA A 140 7.57 0.22 15.14
C ALA A 140 7.88 -0.83 16.22
N GLY A 141 9.09 -0.78 16.78
CA GLY A 141 9.56 -1.72 17.81
C GLY A 141 11.08 -1.87 17.80
N ILE A 142 11.64 -2.44 18.87
CA ILE A 142 13.09 -2.65 18.99
C ILE A 142 13.60 -3.76 18.05
N ILE A 143 14.92 -3.84 17.89
CA ILE A 143 15.57 -4.88 17.06
C ILE A 143 15.21 -6.26 17.61
N GLY A 144 14.92 -7.22 16.72
CA GLY A 144 14.60 -8.60 17.10
C GLY A 144 13.13 -8.88 17.44
N MET A 145 12.23 -7.89 17.44
CA MET A 145 10.81 -8.07 17.79
C MET A 145 9.91 -8.59 16.65
N GLY A 146 10.50 -9.09 15.56
CA GLY A 146 9.71 -9.66 14.46
C GLY A 146 9.03 -8.65 13.50
N LYS A 147 9.38 -7.36 13.54
CA LYS A 147 8.82 -6.34 12.61
C LYS A 147 8.94 -6.75 11.13
N SER A 148 10.14 -7.16 10.74
CA SER A 148 10.46 -7.60 9.37
C SER A 148 9.69 -8.87 8.99
N ALA A 149 9.52 -9.81 9.93
CA ALA A 149 8.73 -11.02 9.73
C ALA A 149 7.24 -10.69 9.56
N LEU A 150 6.69 -9.75 10.35
CA LEU A 150 5.31 -9.28 10.22
C LEU A 150 5.09 -8.57 8.88
N ALA A 151 5.96 -7.62 8.52
CA ALA A 151 5.86 -6.88 7.27
C ALA A 151 5.86 -7.81 6.05
N LYS A 152 6.81 -8.76 5.98
CA LYS A 152 6.88 -9.74 4.89
C LYS A 152 5.69 -10.69 4.89
N SER A 153 5.23 -11.14 6.05
CA SER A 153 4.05 -11.99 6.16
C SER A 153 2.79 -11.28 5.63
N LEU A 154 2.61 -10.01 5.99
CA LEU A 154 1.50 -9.21 5.49
C LEU A 154 1.61 -8.98 3.99
N ALA A 155 2.80 -8.62 3.48
CA ALA A 155 3.03 -8.42 2.05
C ALA A 155 2.72 -9.68 1.23
N VAL A 156 3.27 -10.84 1.63
CA VAL A 156 3.03 -12.14 0.97
C VAL A 156 1.54 -12.50 0.99
N ARG A 157 0.87 -12.31 2.12
CA ARG A 157 -0.58 -12.56 2.22
C ARG A 157 -1.36 -11.57 1.35
N ALA A 158 -1.00 -10.29 1.33
CA ALA A 158 -1.65 -9.27 0.52
C ALA A 158 -1.60 -9.60 -0.98
N VAL A 159 -0.48 -10.15 -1.48
CA VAL A 159 -0.39 -10.63 -2.87
C VAL A 159 -1.47 -11.67 -3.18
N ALA A 160 -1.76 -12.59 -2.27
CA ALA A 160 -2.85 -13.56 -2.44
C ALA A 160 -4.25 -12.91 -2.46
N PHE A 161 -4.40 -11.70 -1.91
CA PHE A 161 -5.61 -10.89 -2.01
C PHE A 161 -5.64 -9.98 -3.24
N GLY A 162 -4.66 -10.10 -4.14
CA GLY A 162 -4.56 -9.32 -5.38
C GLY A 162 -3.90 -7.94 -5.20
N TYR A 163 -3.17 -7.72 -4.11
CA TYR A 163 -2.34 -6.53 -3.95
C TYR A 163 -1.01 -6.69 -4.69
N ARG A 164 -0.48 -5.59 -5.20
CA ARG A 164 0.90 -5.49 -5.69
C ARG A 164 1.80 -4.88 -4.62
N ILE A 165 3.01 -5.41 -4.45
CA ILE A 165 3.93 -4.96 -3.40
C ILE A 165 5.11 -4.23 -4.02
N TYR A 166 5.36 -3.03 -3.56
CA TYR A 166 6.46 -2.18 -4.04
C TYR A 166 7.37 -1.84 -2.86
N VAL A 167 8.65 -2.18 -2.98
CA VAL A 167 9.67 -1.88 -1.98
C VAL A 167 10.69 -0.95 -2.63
N PRO A 168 10.52 0.39 -2.51
CA PRO A 168 11.38 1.34 -3.21
C PRO A 168 12.81 1.34 -2.70
N CYS A 169 13.04 0.82 -1.49
CA CYS A 169 14.33 0.80 -0.82
C CYS A 169 14.47 -0.49 -0.02
N ASP A 170 15.35 -1.39 -0.46
CA ASP A 170 15.75 -2.58 0.29
C ASP A 170 17.24 -2.46 0.68
N PRO A 171 17.57 -1.74 1.78
CA PRO A 171 18.96 -1.48 2.17
C PRO A 171 19.68 -2.73 2.69
N ARG A 172 18.96 -3.82 2.98
CA ARG A 172 19.55 -5.09 3.44
C ARG A 172 19.41 -6.24 2.44
N GLY A 173 18.76 -6.03 1.29
CA GLY A 173 18.51 -7.09 0.32
C GLY A 173 17.52 -8.16 0.81
N GLU A 174 16.80 -7.92 1.91
CA GLU A 174 15.92 -8.93 2.52
C GLU A 174 14.59 -9.10 1.77
N TRP A 175 14.16 -8.09 1.03
CA TRP A 175 12.93 -8.10 0.22
C TRP A 175 13.18 -8.69 -1.17
N THR A 176 14.41 -8.59 -1.66
CA THR A 176 14.86 -9.18 -2.93
C THR A 176 14.53 -10.66 -3.02
N VAL A 177 14.85 -11.44 -1.98
CA VAL A 177 14.56 -12.88 -1.93
C VAL A 177 13.05 -13.16 -1.94
N VAL A 178 12.27 -12.33 -1.25
CA VAL A 178 10.80 -12.47 -1.20
C VAL A 178 10.18 -12.15 -2.57
N ALA A 179 10.64 -11.08 -3.23
CA ALA A 179 10.18 -10.69 -4.54
C ALA A 179 10.44 -11.81 -5.56
N GLN A 180 11.66 -12.35 -5.59
CA GLN A 180 12.02 -13.47 -6.47
C GLN A 180 11.16 -14.72 -6.21
N ALA A 181 10.95 -15.07 -4.94
CA ALA A 181 10.12 -16.22 -4.57
C ALA A 181 8.65 -16.07 -5.00
N LEU A 182 8.15 -14.84 -5.10
CA LEU A 182 6.80 -14.53 -5.59
C LEU A 182 6.71 -14.40 -7.11
N GLY A 183 7.81 -14.59 -7.86
CA GLY A 183 7.86 -14.33 -9.30
C GLY A 183 7.81 -12.83 -9.65
N GLY A 184 8.21 -11.98 -8.71
CA GLY A 184 8.34 -10.54 -8.88
C GLY A 184 9.68 -10.12 -9.50
N GLN A 185 9.91 -8.82 -9.53
CA GLN A 185 11.10 -8.20 -10.11
C GLN A 185 12.00 -7.60 -9.03
N THR A 186 13.30 -7.59 -9.30
CA THR A 186 14.30 -7.00 -8.41
C THR A 186 15.31 -6.20 -9.20
N ILE A 187 15.55 -4.95 -8.81
CA ILE A 187 16.52 -4.06 -9.46
C ILE A 187 17.66 -3.82 -8.47
N ALA A 188 18.83 -4.37 -8.76
CA ALA A 188 20.01 -4.20 -7.91
C ALA A 188 20.80 -2.97 -8.33
N LEU A 189 20.99 -2.03 -7.40
CA LEU A 189 21.77 -0.81 -7.59
C LEU A 189 22.96 -0.79 -6.63
N GLY A 190 24.11 -0.41 -7.15
CA GLY A 190 25.34 -0.35 -6.38
C GLY A 190 26.58 -0.24 -7.27
N PRO A 191 27.75 0.06 -6.67
CA PRO A 191 28.97 0.23 -7.43
C PRO A 191 29.34 -1.05 -8.19
N GLY A 192 29.60 -0.94 -9.49
CA GLY A 192 29.95 -2.08 -10.35
C GLY A 192 28.77 -2.97 -10.77
N LEU A 193 27.55 -2.68 -10.33
CA LEU A 193 26.34 -3.36 -10.82
C LEU A 193 25.86 -2.74 -12.14
N PRO A 194 25.16 -3.50 -13.00
CA PRO A 194 24.64 -2.99 -14.26
C PRO A 194 23.35 -2.17 -14.14
N GLY A 195 22.64 -2.26 -13.01
CA GLY A 195 21.37 -1.56 -12.82
C GLY A 195 21.51 -0.04 -12.84
N ARG A 196 20.65 0.65 -13.58
CA ARG A 196 20.50 2.11 -13.60
C ARG A 196 19.03 2.47 -13.51
N LEU A 197 18.71 3.56 -12.82
CA LEU A 197 17.36 4.15 -12.77
C LEU A 197 17.45 5.64 -13.03
N ASN A 198 16.63 6.20 -13.91
CA ASN A 198 16.56 7.65 -14.08
C ASN A 198 15.45 8.23 -13.18
N PRO A 199 15.79 8.92 -12.08
CA PRO A 199 14.78 9.45 -11.17
C PRO A 199 14.04 10.67 -11.73
N LEU A 200 14.46 11.21 -12.89
CA LEU A 200 13.74 12.24 -13.63
C LEU A 200 12.76 11.66 -14.67
N ASP A 201 12.63 10.34 -14.79
CA ASP A 201 11.67 9.71 -15.68
C ASP A 201 10.23 10.13 -15.32
N ALA A 202 9.47 10.51 -16.35
CA ALA A 202 8.06 10.88 -16.21
C ALA A 202 7.17 9.63 -16.38
N PRO A 203 6.06 9.52 -15.62
CA PRO A 203 5.08 8.47 -15.85
C PRO A 203 4.36 8.67 -17.18
N ALA A 204 3.63 7.64 -17.60
CA ALA A 204 2.61 7.81 -18.62
C ALA A 204 1.58 8.86 -18.16
N ARG A 205 1.20 9.76 -19.07
CA ARG A 205 0.18 10.78 -18.79
C ARG A 205 -1.17 10.09 -18.49
N PRO A 206 -1.82 10.40 -17.35
CA PRO A 206 -3.14 9.85 -17.05
C PRO A 206 -4.19 10.26 -18.09
N PHE A 207 -5.20 9.41 -18.29
CA PHE A 207 -6.33 9.73 -19.15
C PHE A 207 -7.10 10.94 -18.61
N GLY A 208 -7.46 11.89 -19.48
CA GLY A 208 -8.24 13.07 -19.12
C GLY A 208 -7.45 14.26 -18.56
N VAL A 209 -6.15 14.13 -18.30
CA VAL A 209 -5.29 15.26 -17.90
C VAL A 209 -4.72 15.92 -19.15
N SER A 210 -4.76 17.26 -19.25
CA SER A 210 -4.18 17.96 -20.40
C SER A 210 -2.66 17.79 -20.45
N GLU A 211 -2.06 17.92 -21.64
CA GLU A 211 -0.60 17.79 -21.78
C GLU A 211 0.15 18.86 -20.98
N ASN A 212 -0.37 20.10 -20.96
CA ASN A 212 0.24 21.20 -20.24
C ASN A 212 0.15 21.03 -18.71
N ASP A 213 -1.00 20.59 -18.19
CA ASP A 213 -1.15 20.32 -16.76
C ASP A 213 -0.24 19.18 -16.31
N TRP A 214 -0.13 18.13 -17.14
CA TRP A 214 0.76 17.02 -16.88
C TRP A 214 2.23 17.44 -16.89
N ALA A 215 2.65 18.24 -17.88
CA ALA A 215 3.99 18.79 -17.94
C ALA A 215 4.32 19.62 -16.69
N GLY A 216 3.37 20.43 -16.22
CA GLY A 216 3.49 21.19 -14.97
C GLY A 216 3.68 20.31 -13.73
N GLU A 217 2.89 19.24 -13.60
CA GLU A 217 3.00 18.29 -12.48
C GLU A 217 4.32 17.51 -12.51
N VAL A 218 4.75 17.03 -13.69
CA VAL A 218 6.05 16.38 -13.89
C VAL A 218 7.19 17.32 -13.53
N ARG A 219 7.13 18.58 -13.99
CA ARG A 219 8.12 19.61 -13.66
C ARG A 219 8.21 19.84 -12.16
N LYS A 220 7.06 19.99 -11.49
CA LYS A 220 6.99 20.18 -10.03
C LYS A 220 7.62 19.02 -9.26
N ARG A 221 7.34 17.76 -9.66
CA ARG A 221 7.94 16.57 -9.03
C ARG A 221 9.46 16.52 -9.21
N ARG A 222 9.95 16.80 -10.41
CA ARG A 222 11.39 16.86 -10.72
C ARG A 222 12.10 17.92 -9.88
N LEU A 223 11.52 19.12 -9.76
CA LEU A 223 12.08 20.19 -8.92
C LEU A 223 12.08 19.85 -7.44
N LEU A 224 11.01 19.22 -6.94
CA LEU A 224 10.94 18.77 -5.55
C LEU A 224 12.05 17.75 -5.26
N LEU A 225 12.24 16.77 -6.16
CA LEU A 225 13.33 15.80 -6.06
C LEU A 225 14.70 16.49 -6.08
N LEU A 226 14.99 17.31 -7.09
CA LEU A 226 16.27 18.00 -7.24
C LEU A 226 16.58 18.90 -6.03
N GLY A 227 15.59 19.65 -5.57
CA GLY A 227 15.69 20.49 -4.37
C GLY A 227 15.98 19.67 -3.12
N SER A 228 15.27 18.57 -2.91
CA SER A 228 15.50 17.67 -1.77
C SER A 228 16.88 17.01 -1.81
N LEU A 229 17.36 16.58 -2.98
CA LEU A 229 18.71 16.04 -3.16
C LEU A 229 19.77 17.10 -2.84
N ALA A 230 19.62 18.31 -3.40
CA ALA A 230 20.54 19.42 -3.19
C ALA A 230 20.60 19.85 -1.71
N LYS A 231 19.45 20.02 -1.04
CA LYS A 231 19.38 20.34 0.41
C LYS A 231 20.08 19.27 1.26
N THR A 232 19.91 18.00 0.88
CA THR A 232 20.52 16.87 1.60
C THR A 232 22.04 16.86 1.47
N VAL A 233 22.57 17.10 0.26
CA VAL A 233 24.02 17.16 0.01
C VAL A 233 24.65 18.41 0.63
N LEU A 234 24.01 19.58 0.49
CA LEU A 234 24.49 20.86 1.01
C LEU A 234 24.31 21.00 2.53
N ARG A 235 23.44 20.19 3.14
CA ARG A 235 23.07 20.23 4.56
C ARG A 235 22.53 21.60 5.01
N ARG A 236 21.83 22.30 4.11
CA ARG A 236 21.16 23.58 4.35
C ARG A 236 19.99 23.76 3.39
N ASP A 237 19.13 24.73 3.68
CA ASP A 237 18.14 25.19 2.71
C ASP A 237 18.78 25.87 1.50
N LEU A 238 18.04 25.85 0.39
CA LEU A 238 18.42 26.52 -0.83
C LEU A 238 18.05 28.00 -0.76
N ARG A 239 18.94 28.84 -1.27
CA ARG A 239 18.72 30.27 -1.44
C ARG A 239 17.76 30.50 -2.61
N PRO A 240 17.04 31.65 -2.66
CA PRO A 240 16.14 31.96 -3.77
C PRO A 240 16.80 31.85 -5.15
N MET A 241 18.04 32.33 -5.29
CA MET A 241 18.78 32.22 -6.55
C MET A 241 19.14 30.76 -6.91
N GLU A 242 19.37 29.90 -5.92
CA GLU A 242 19.62 28.47 -6.18
C GLU A 242 18.35 27.74 -6.63
N HIS A 243 17.19 28.15 -6.10
CA HIS A 243 15.90 27.69 -6.62
C HIS A 243 15.71 28.08 -8.08
N THR A 244 15.95 29.35 -8.42
CA THR A 244 15.89 29.84 -9.80
C THR A 244 16.91 29.12 -10.71
N ALA A 245 18.11 28.83 -10.21
CA ALA A 245 19.11 28.08 -10.96
C ALA A 245 18.65 26.65 -11.25
N LEU A 246 18.01 25.97 -10.30
CA LEU A 246 17.40 24.65 -10.52
C LEU A 246 16.27 24.70 -11.54
N ASP A 247 15.40 25.71 -11.48
CA ASP A 247 14.31 25.91 -12.44
C ASP A 247 14.86 26.00 -13.87
N VAL A 248 15.79 26.93 -14.09
CA VAL A 248 16.41 27.16 -15.41
C VAL A 248 17.17 25.93 -15.88
N ALA A 249 17.94 25.29 -14.99
CA ALA A 249 18.73 24.11 -15.36
C ALA A 249 17.86 22.92 -15.74
N LEU A 250 16.76 22.70 -15.01
CA LEU A 250 15.81 21.65 -15.36
C LEU A 250 15.14 21.94 -16.70
N ASP A 251 14.65 23.16 -16.91
CA ASP A 251 13.93 23.52 -18.14
C ASP A 251 14.85 23.37 -19.37
N GLN A 252 16.11 23.83 -19.28
CA GLN A 252 17.09 23.61 -20.35
C GLN A 252 17.42 22.13 -20.59
N ALA A 253 17.55 21.34 -19.52
CA ALA A 253 17.80 19.90 -19.63
C ALA A 253 16.62 19.17 -20.31
N VAL A 254 15.37 19.54 -19.96
CA VAL A 254 14.16 19.01 -20.58
C VAL A 254 14.09 19.36 -22.06
N VAL A 255 14.25 20.63 -22.43
CA VAL A 255 14.21 21.08 -23.83
C VAL A 255 15.27 20.37 -24.67
N ARG A 256 16.48 20.20 -24.13
CA ARG A 256 17.56 19.48 -24.81
C ARG A 256 17.22 18.01 -25.00
N ALA A 257 16.67 17.36 -23.98
CA ALA A 257 16.30 15.95 -24.04
C ALA A 257 15.17 15.72 -25.05
N GLU A 258 14.15 16.58 -25.08
CA GLU A 258 13.07 16.55 -26.05
C GLU A 258 13.58 16.70 -27.49
N ALA A 259 14.47 17.67 -27.73
CA ALA A 259 15.09 17.85 -29.05
C ALA A 259 15.92 16.64 -29.52
N ALA A 260 16.48 15.88 -28.58
CA ALA A 260 17.23 14.66 -28.85
C ALA A 260 16.36 13.38 -28.88
N GLY A 261 15.07 13.48 -28.55
CA GLY A 261 14.19 12.32 -28.41
C GLY A 261 14.55 11.42 -27.22
N THR A 262 15.16 11.98 -26.17
CA THR A 262 15.60 11.28 -24.95
C THR A 262 14.89 11.81 -23.70
N THR A 263 15.12 11.17 -22.54
CA THR A 263 14.67 11.66 -21.23
C THR A 263 15.74 12.53 -20.58
N PRO A 264 15.37 13.57 -19.81
CA PRO A 264 16.35 14.37 -19.06
C PRO A 264 17.01 13.53 -17.97
N LEU A 265 18.32 13.69 -17.79
CA LEU A 265 19.11 12.98 -16.76
C LEU A 265 19.62 13.96 -15.69
N LEU A 266 19.94 13.43 -14.51
CA LEU A 266 20.60 14.22 -13.46
C LEU A 266 21.91 14.85 -13.96
N GLY A 267 22.63 14.14 -14.85
CA GLY A 267 23.83 14.63 -15.51
C GLY A 267 23.60 15.88 -16.36
N ASP A 268 22.46 15.98 -17.06
CA ASP A 268 22.13 17.15 -17.89
C ASP A 268 21.89 18.38 -17.02
N VAL A 269 21.15 18.21 -15.93
CA VAL A 269 20.88 19.29 -14.97
C VAL A 269 22.19 19.74 -14.31
N ALA A 270 23.02 18.79 -13.85
CA ALA A 270 24.32 19.11 -13.27
C ALA A 270 25.25 19.84 -14.25
N TYR A 271 25.21 19.46 -15.53
CA TYR A 271 25.98 20.12 -16.58
C TYR A 271 25.54 21.58 -16.81
N VAL A 272 24.23 21.84 -16.85
CA VAL A 272 23.72 23.21 -16.99
C VAL A 272 24.08 24.06 -15.77
N LEU A 273 23.91 23.52 -14.56
CA LEU A 273 24.29 24.21 -13.33
C LEU A 273 25.78 24.54 -13.27
N GLY A 274 26.63 23.65 -13.78
CA GLY A 274 28.07 23.86 -13.90
C GLY A 274 28.50 24.78 -15.05
N SER A 275 27.56 25.38 -15.78
CA SER A 275 27.82 26.28 -16.91
C SER A 275 27.26 27.68 -16.63
N PRO A 276 28.00 28.55 -15.90
CA PRO A 276 27.55 29.89 -15.51
C PRO A 276 27.01 30.71 -16.67
N GLU A 277 27.67 30.65 -17.84
CA GLU A 277 27.30 31.43 -19.02
C GLU A 277 25.90 31.05 -19.54
N ARG A 278 25.52 29.77 -19.41
CA ARG A 278 24.21 29.27 -19.83
C ARG A 278 23.10 29.70 -18.88
N LEU A 279 23.40 29.74 -17.59
CA LEU A 279 22.46 30.20 -16.56
C LEU A 279 22.22 31.70 -16.71
N ASP A 280 23.29 32.48 -16.85
CA ASP A 280 23.20 33.94 -16.96
C ASP A 280 22.54 34.38 -18.28
N ALA A 281 22.80 33.67 -19.38
CA ALA A 281 22.14 33.95 -20.66
C ALA A 281 20.62 33.68 -20.64
N ALA A 282 20.13 32.78 -19.78
CA ALA A 282 18.73 32.36 -19.79
C ALA A 282 17.75 33.41 -19.26
N LEU A 283 18.21 34.29 -18.36
CA LEU A 283 17.39 35.31 -17.69
C LEU A 283 17.76 36.74 -18.13
N GLY A 284 18.78 36.90 -18.98
CA GLY A 284 19.22 38.18 -19.53
C GLY A 284 20.01 39.06 -18.53
N ASP A 285 20.34 40.29 -18.96
CA ASP A 285 21.30 41.20 -18.31
C ASP A 285 20.93 41.62 -16.87
N LEU A 286 19.66 41.48 -16.48
CA LEU A 286 19.15 41.78 -15.13
C LEU A 286 19.59 40.75 -14.06
N SER A 287 20.22 39.65 -14.46
CA SER A 287 20.37 38.46 -13.62
C SER A 287 21.72 37.75 -13.75
N GLY A 288 22.72 38.38 -14.39
CA GLY A 288 24.06 37.84 -14.70
C GLY A 288 24.95 37.49 -13.50
N ARG A 289 24.36 36.93 -12.45
CA ARG A 289 24.96 36.42 -11.21
C ARG A 289 24.39 35.05 -10.83
N LEU A 290 23.54 34.45 -11.68
CA LEU A 290 22.92 33.17 -11.39
C LEU A 290 23.98 32.06 -11.42
N GLY A 291 24.93 32.14 -12.36
CA GLY A 291 26.07 31.24 -12.44
C GLY A 291 26.87 31.17 -11.15
N GLY A 292 27.25 32.32 -10.59
CA GLY A 292 27.95 32.38 -9.29
C GLY A 292 27.10 31.91 -8.10
N ALA A 293 25.78 32.11 -8.14
CA ALA A 293 24.88 31.62 -7.10
C ALA A 293 24.65 30.11 -7.17
N ALA A 294 24.88 29.47 -8.32
CA ALA A 294 24.66 28.06 -8.56
C ALA A 294 25.91 27.18 -8.35
N GLU A 295 27.07 27.75 -8.02
CA GLU A 295 28.35 27.01 -7.93
C GLU A 295 28.30 25.88 -6.89
N ASP A 296 27.87 26.17 -5.66
CA ASP A 296 27.66 25.18 -4.60
C ASP A 296 26.72 24.06 -5.06
N LEU A 297 25.63 24.45 -5.73
CA LEU A 297 24.60 23.55 -6.22
C LEU A 297 25.11 22.65 -7.35
N ALA A 298 25.92 23.20 -8.26
CA ALA A 298 26.58 22.46 -9.32
C ALA A 298 27.51 21.38 -8.74
N HIS A 299 28.32 21.73 -7.73
CA HIS A 299 29.16 20.76 -7.03
C HIS A 299 28.35 19.70 -6.29
N ALA A 300 27.23 20.09 -5.66
CA ALA A 300 26.34 19.16 -4.97
C ALA A 300 25.74 18.11 -5.93
N LEU A 301 25.17 18.52 -7.07
CA LEU A 301 24.64 17.57 -8.04
C LEU A 301 25.74 16.80 -8.76
N ARG A 302 26.91 17.40 -9.00
CA ARG A 302 28.06 16.70 -9.58
C ARG A 302 28.49 15.50 -8.75
N ARG A 303 28.40 15.57 -7.41
CA ARG A 303 28.68 14.43 -6.52
C ARG A 303 27.73 13.25 -6.76
N LEU A 304 26.49 13.49 -7.19
CA LEU A 304 25.53 12.42 -7.51
C LEU A 304 25.87 11.72 -8.83
N VAL A 305 26.52 12.42 -9.76
CA VAL A 305 26.82 11.93 -11.11
C VAL A 305 28.22 11.33 -11.21
N HIS A 306 29.21 11.95 -10.57
CA HIS A 306 30.62 11.53 -10.64
C HIS A 306 31.22 11.07 -9.30
N GLY A 307 30.43 11.09 -8.23
CA GLY A 307 30.86 10.67 -6.89
C GLY A 307 30.24 9.33 -6.49
N ASP A 308 29.74 9.27 -5.25
CA ASP A 308 29.34 8.04 -4.56
C ASP A 308 28.20 7.26 -5.26
N LEU A 309 27.41 7.93 -6.10
CA LEU A 309 26.26 7.37 -6.81
C LEU A 309 26.46 7.27 -8.34
N ALA A 310 27.70 7.49 -8.80
CA ALA A 310 28.04 7.40 -10.21
C ALA A 310 27.65 6.04 -10.80
N GLY A 311 27.02 6.05 -11.98
CA GLY A 311 26.52 4.83 -12.59
C GLY A 311 25.34 4.21 -11.85
N MET A 312 24.48 4.98 -11.19
CA MET A 312 23.21 4.47 -10.63
C MET A 312 22.01 5.30 -11.09
N PHE A 313 22.13 6.63 -11.04
CA PHE A 313 21.04 7.57 -11.30
C PHE A 313 21.31 8.60 -12.40
N ASP A 314 22.36 8.37 -13.17
CA ASP A 314 22.94 9.27 -14.18
C ASP A 314 22.78 8.76 -15.62
N ALA A 315 22.00 7.70 -15.81
CA ALA A 315 21.75 7.07 -17.11
C ALA A 315 20.27 6.67 -17.25
N PRO A 316 19.79 6.42 -18.49
CA PRO A 316 18.44 5.90 -18.70
C PRO A 316 18.18 4.63 -17.88
N SER A 317 16.94 4.47 -17.42
CA SER A 317 16.51 3.31 -16.64
C SER A 317 16.77 2.01 -17.42
N THR A 318 17.51 1.06 -16.83
CA THR A 318 17.82 -0.24 -17.47
C THR A 318 16.66 -1.22 -17.42
N VAL A 319 15.66 -0.94 -16.59
CA VAL A 319 14.50 -1.80 -16.37
C VAL A 319 13.25 -0.95 -16.56
N ALA A 320 12.31 -1.46 -17.34
CA ALA A 320 10.97 -0.90 -17.42
C ALA A 320 10.14 -1.42 -16.25
N PHE A 321 9.35 -0.53 -15.65
CA PHE A 321 8.42 -0.91 -14.61
C PHE A 321 7.32 -1.81 -15.17
N ASP A 322 7.12 -2.98 -14.55
CA ASP A 322 6.02 -3.89 -14.86
C ASP A 322 4.92 -3.79 -13.79
N PRO A 323 3.78 -3.13 -14.09
CA PRO A 323 2.66 -3.03 -13.15
C PRO A 323 1.98 -4.38 -12.87
N ALA A 324 2.20 -5.40 -13.71
CA ALA A 324 1.62 -6.72 -13.54
C ALA A 324 2.47 -7.64 -12.63
N ALA A 325 3.69 -7.25 -12.28
CA ALA A 325 4.54 -7.99 -11.36
C ALA A 325 3.90 -8.02 -9.95
N PRO A 326 3.82 -9.17 -9.27
CA PRO A 326 3.24 -9.26 -7.92
C PRO A 326 4.04 -8.48 -6.89
N MET A 327 5.35 -8.34 -7.10
CA MET A 327 6.24 -7.59 -6.23
C MET A 327 7.39 -6.99 -7.02
N LEU A 328 7.81 -5.77 -6.66
CA LEU A 328 9.02 -5.13 -7.16
C LEU A 328 9.84 -4.60 -5.98
N SER A 329 11.14 -4.90 -5.96
CA SER A 329 12.07 -4.41 -4.95
C SER A 329 13.31 -3.78 -5.58
N ILE A 330 13.76 -2.64 -5.04
CA ILE A 330 15.03 -2.03 -5.42
C ILE A 330 16.07 -2.34 -4.32
N ASP A 331 17.03 -3.20 -4.66
CA ASP A 331 18.09 -3.64 -3.77
C ASP A 331 19.22 -2.59 -3.71
N LEU A 332 19.41 -2.03 -2.52
CA LEU A 332 20.45 -1.05 -2.20
C LEU A 332 21.49 -1.61 -1.22
N SER A 333 21.50 -2.93 -0.98
CA SER A 333 22.38 -3.59 0.00
C SER A 333 23.88 -3.36 -0.24
N ARG A 334 24.26 -3.03 -1.48
CA ARG A 334 25.64 -2.72 -1.86
C ARG A 334 26.11 -1.31 -1.49
N LEU A 335 25.20 -0.42 -1.04
CA LEU A 335 25.52 0.96 -0.66
C LEU A 335 25.75 1.13 0.85
N GLY A 336 25.34 0.16 1.69
CA GLY A 336 25.27 0.28 3.15
C GLY A 336 26.56 0.01 3.94
N GLY A 337 27.75 0.33 3.40
CA GLY A 337 29.04 -0.03 4.02
C GLY A 337 30.04 1.12 4.25
N ALA A 338 29.79 2.32 3.72
CA ALA A 338 30.66 3.49 3.91
C ALA A 338 30.08 4.36 5.04
N GLY A 339 30.89 4.77 6.02
CA GLY A 339 30.44 5.34 7.30
C GLY A 339 29.53 6.59 7.28
N ASP A 340 29.25 7.19 6.12
CA ASP A 340 28.22 8.23 5.95
C ASP A 340 27.02 7.67 5.16
N ASP A 341 25.87 7.51 5.83
CA ASP A 341 24.60 7.05 5.24
C ASP A 341 24.07 8.00 4.14
N THR A 342 24.67 9.17 3.93
CA THR A 342 24.22 10.17 2.94
C THR A 342 24.03 9.55 1.54
N ALA A 343 24.96 8.72 1.07
CA ALA A 343 24.83 8.07 -0.24
C ALA A 343 23.62 7.12 -0.30
N LEU A 344 23.43 6.32 0.75
CA LEU A 344 22.26 5.43 0.86
C LEU A 344 20.97 6.24 0.88
N VAL A 345 20.89 7.32 1.66
CA VAL A 345 19.72 8.19 1.75
C VAL A 345 19.37 8.84 0.40
N LEU A 346 20.37 9.31 -0.33
CA LEU A 346 20.19 9.88 -1.66
C LEU A 346 19.72 8.82 -2.66
N ALA A 347 20.31 7.62 -2.61
CA ALA A 347 19.88 6.50 -3.43
C ALA A 347 18.45 6.07 -3.12
N MET A 348 18.09 5.98 -1.84
CA MET A 348 16.72 5.71 -1.38
C MET A 348 15.75 6.75 -1.92
N THR A 349 16.16 8.03 -1.96
CA THR A 349 15.33 9.12 -2.48
C THR A 349 15.11 9.00 -3.98
N CYS A 350 16.16 8.76 -4.76
CA CYS A 350 16.06 8.58 -6.20
C CYS A 350 15.26 7.33 -6.58
N ALA A 351 15.52 6.20 -5.91
CA ALA A 351 14.80 4.95 -6.11
C ALA A 351 13.30 5.09 -5.78
N SER A 352 12.98 5.78 -4.68
CA SER A 352 11.60 6.10 -4.32
C SER A 352 10.94 7.01 -5.36
N ALA A 353 11.60 8.09 -5.80
CA ALA A 353 11.06 8.98 -6.82
C ALA A 353 10.77 8.28 -8.16
N TRP A 354 11.68 7.39 -8.60
CA TRP A 354 11.46 6.59 -9.80
C TRP A 354 10.26 5.64 -9.64
N MET A 355 10.18 4.92 -8.51
CA MET A 355 9.09 3.98 -8.25
C MET A 355 7.75 4.70 -8.08
N GLU A 356 7.72 5.83 -7.38
CA GLU A 356 6.54 6.68 -7.24
C GLU A 356 6.04 7.20 -8.60
N SER A 357 6.97 7.61 -9.46
CA SER A 357 6.66 8.00 -10.85
C SER A 357 5.98 6.83 -11.56
N ALA A 358 6.56 5.63 -11.49
CA ALA A 358 5.96 4.44 -12.09
C ALA A 358 4.58 4.07 -11.51
N LEU A 359 4.31 4.45 -10.26
CA LEU A 359 3.04 4.22 -9.57
C LEU A 359 2.01 5.35 -9.79
N ALA A 360 2.27 6.36 -10.62
CA ALA A 360 1.33 7.46 -10.80
C ALA A 360 0.01 7.07 -11.50
N ASP A 361 -0.07 5.89 -12.13
CA ASP A 361 -1.30 5.41 -12.78
C ASP A 361 -2.41 5.08 -11.76
N PRO A 362 -3.57 5.78 -11.80
CA PRO A 362 -4.72 5.49 -10.95
C PRO A 362 -5.35 4.13 -11.23
N ALA A 363 -5.19 3.57 -12.44
CA ALA A 363 -5.69 2.25 -12.81
C ALA A 363 -4.78 1.09 -12.34
N GLY A 364 -3.66 1.40 -11.66
CA GLY A 364 -2.66 0.43 -11.20
C GLY A 364 -3.12 -0.55 -10.10
N GLY A 365 -4.39 -0.46 -9.68
CA GLY A 365 -5.01 -1.38 -8.74
C GLY A 365 -4.53 -1.22 -7.29
N ARG A 366 -4.89 -2.21 -6.45
CA ARG A 366 -4.57 -2.22 -5.02
C ARG A 366 -3.09 -2.54 -4.81
N ARG A 367 -2.40 -1.71 -4.03
CA ARG A 367 -0.95 -1.79 -3.88
C ARG A 367 -0.47 -1.32 -2.52
N TRP A 368 0.62 -1.89 -2.05
CA TRP A 368 1.35 -1.45 -0.87
C TRP A 368 2.73 -0.95 -1.27
N VAL A 369 3.10 0.23 -0.77
CA VAL A 369 4.46 0.76 -0.85
C VAL A 369 5.10 0.62 0.52
N ILE A 370 6.14 -0.21 0.62
CA ILE A 370 6.78 -0.55 1.88
C ILE A 370 8.14 0.14 1.95
N TYR A 371 8.25 1.09 2.88
CA TYR A 371 9.52 1.75 3.21
C TYR A 371 10.16 1.05 4.40
N ASP A 372 11.13 0.16 4.14
CA ASP A 372 11.92 -0.47 5.20
C ASP A 372 13.01 0.49 5.70
N GLU A 373 13.33 0.42 6.99
CA GLU A 373 14.29 1.32 7.66
C GLU A 373 14.01 2.81 7.39
N ALA A 374 12.72 3.19 7.27
CA ALA A 374 12.29 4.54 6.88
C ALA A 374 12.85 5.65 7.79
N TRP A 375 13.23 5.33 9.03
CA TRP A 375 13.88 6.27 9.94
C TRP A 375 15.15 6.89 9.35
N ARG A 376 15.87 6.20 8.46
CA ARG A 376 17.06 6.73 7.78
C ARG A 376 16.71 7.95 6.91
N VAL A 377 15.60 7.87 6.19
CA VAL A 377 15.07 8.96 5.37
C VAL A 377 14.42 10.04 6.24
N MET A 378 13.70 9.65 7.30
CA MET A 378 13.02 10.58 8.22
C MET A 378 13.98 11.52 8.97
N ARG A 379 15.28 11.21 9.04
CA ARG A 379 16.29 12.12 9.60
C ARG A 379 16.52 13.37 8.75
N HIS A 380 16.10 13.36 7.50
CA HIS A 380 16.25 14.47 6.57
C HIS A 380 14.89 15.11 6.30
N VAL A 381 14.67 16.30 6.86
CA VAL A 381 13.38 17.03 6.77
C VAL A 381 12.92 17.17 5.33
N ALA A 382 13.81 17.55 4.42
CA ALA A 382 13.49 17.73 3.00
C ALA A 382 13.02 16.43 2.30
N LEU A 383 13.40 15.26 2.83
CA LEU A 383 12.94 13.96 2.32
C LEU A 383 11.64 13.53 2.99
N LEU A 384 11.47 13.85 4.26
CA LEU A 384 10.22 13.63 4.99
C LEU A 384 9.06 14.45 4.41
N GLU A 385 9.28 15.72 4.10
CA GLU A 385 8.28 16.58 3.43
C GLU A 385 7.85 16.00 2.08
N ARG A 386 8.81 15.44 1.33
CA ARG A 386 8.54 14.73 0.07
C ARG A 386 7.71 13.47 0.31
N MET A 387 8.03 12.67 1.33
CA MET A 387 7.22 11.49 1.68
C MET A 387 5.80 11.87 2.14
N GLN A 388 5.65 12.96 2.88
CA GLN A 388 4.35 13.43 3.37
C GLN A 388 3.42 13.82 2.22
N SER A 389 3.93 14.45 1.15
CA SER A 389 3.11 14.76 -0.02
C SER A 389 2.58 13.49 -0.70
N GLN A 390 3.35 12.39 -0.64
CA GLN A 390 2.92 11.09 -1.16
C GLN A 390 1.87 10.40 -0.28
N TRP A 391 1.98 10.49 1.05
CA TRP A 391 0.98 9.92 1.96
C TRP A 391 -0.41 10.54 1.79
N LYS A 392 -0.48 11.79 1.31
CA LYS A 392 -1.77 12.41 0.95
C LYS A 392 -2.35 11.81 -0.32
N LEU A 393 -1.53 11.52 -1.33
CA LEU A 393 -1.98 10.88 -2.57
C LEU A 393 -2.54 9.46 -2.35
N THR A 394 -2.03 8.75 -1.33
CA THR A 394 -2.58 7.44 -0.97
C THR A 394 -4.01 7.51 -0.41
N GLU A 395 -4.40 8.62 0.23
CA GLU A 395 -5.77 8.84 0.72
C GLU A 395 -6.76 8.97 -0.45
N ASP A 396 -6.36 9.69 -1.51
CA ASP A 396 -7.17 9.87 -2.72
C ASP A 396 -7.38 8.55 -3.47
N SER A 397 -6.35 7.68 -3.52
CA SER A 397 -6.40 6.40 -4.24
C SER A 397 -7.19 5.29 -3.53
N ALA A 398 -7.42 5.44 -2.22
CA ALA A 398 -8.06 4.41 -1.41
C ALA A 398 -9.54 4.71 -1.12
N SER A 399 -10.01 5.92 -1.47
CA SER A 399 -11.41 6.29 -1.38
C SER A 399 -12.23 5.54 -2.45
N PRO A 400 -13.29 4.79 -2.06
CA PRO A 400 -14.15 4.13 -3.02
C PRO A 400 -14.93 5.19 -3.83
N THR A 401 -14.83 5.14 -5.16
CA THR A 401 -15.68 5.89 -6.10
C THR A 401 -17.13 5.44 -6.03
#